data_AF-Q4RB93-F1
#
_entry.id   AF-Q4RB93-F1
#
_cell.length_a   1.000
_cell.length_b   1.000
_cell.length_c   1.000
_cell.angle_alpha   90.00
_cell.angle_beta   90.00
_cell.angle_gamma   90.00
#
_symmetry.space_group_name_H-M   'P 1'
#
loop_
_entity.id
_entity.type
_entity.pdbx_description
1 polymer ?
#
loop_
_entity_poly.entity_id
_entity_poly.type
_entity_poly.pdbx_seq_one_letter_code
_entity_poly.pdbx_strand_id
1 'polypeptide(L)'
;EMIKTPELLDVSVLSLMWVNVNPDEADPKWLLAGGSDKRVRVLKENKRENGMLATLEMVGLLDAQQGAILALAHNSTYLATASDDCTIALWLLSDLADISAHEPQSLLSGHSGGVTCLAFSPDGGQLLSGGKDKVSSVNEQS
;
A
#
# COMPACT_ATOMS: atom_id res chain seq x y z
N GLU A 1 -23.58 -2.99 -9.81
CA GLU A 1 -23.22 -4.28 -9.17
C GLU A 1 -21.84 -4.11 -8.54
N MET A 2 -21.70 -4.49 -7.27
CA MET A 2 -20.46 -4.34 -6.50
C MET A 2 -19.47 -5.41 -6.96
N ILE A 3 -18.25 -5.02 -7.32
CA ILE A 3 -17.20 -5.92 -7.79
C ILE A 3 -16.93 -6.94 -6.67
N LYS A 4 -17.30 -8.21 -6.90
CA LYS A 4 -17.05 -9.32 -5.98
C LYS A 4 -15.64 -9.85 -6.23
N THR A 5 -14.68 -9.37 -5.47
CA THR A 5 -13.39 -10.02 -5.29
C THR A 5 -13.47 -10.83 -3.99
N PRO A 6 -13.82 -12.14 -4.03
CA PRO A 6 -14.10 -12.92 -2.83
C PRO A 6 -12.96 -12.89 -1.79
N GLU A 7 -11.71 -12.78 -2.24
CA GLU A 7 -10.52 -12.70 -1.35
C GLU A 7 -10.39 -11.39 -0.56
N LEU A 8 -11.16 -10.35 -0.91
CA LEU A 8 -11.30 -9.12 -0.13
C LEU A 8 -12.42 -9.19 0.90
N LEU A 9 -13.36 -10.14 0.76
CA LEU A 9 -14.57 -10.21 1.60
C LEU A 9 -14.35 -10.95 2.92
N ASP A 10 -13.30 -11.78 3.02
CA ASP A 10 -13.03 -12.61 4.21
C ASP A 10 -12.10 -11.92 5.24
N VAL A 11 -11.61 -10.71 4.94
CA VAL A 11 -10.72 -9.96 5.82
C VAL A 11 -11.19 -8.52 5.99
N SER A 12 -10.92 -7.92 7.14
CA SER A 12 -11.16 -6.50 7.33
C SER A 12 -10.11 -5.70 6.55
N VAL A 13 -10.57 -4.91 5.59
CA VAL A 13 -9.74 -3.93 4.89
C VAL A 13 -9.67 -2.66 5.73
N LEU A 14 -8.46 -2.27 6.10
CA LEU A 14 -8.22 -1.16 7.02
C LEU A 14 -7.67 0.09 6.31
N SER A 15 -7.07 -0.10 5.14
CA SER A 15 -6.54 0.98 4.31
C SER A 15 -6.71 0.66 2.82
N LEU A 16 -6.98 1.70 2.03
CA LEU A 16 -7.18 1.61 0.59
C LEU A 16 -6.53 2.81 -0.10
N MET A 17 -5.89 2.57 -1.24
CA MET A 17 -5.43 3.66 -2.10
C MET A 17 -5.37 3.24 -3.56
N TRP A 18 -5.65 4.18 -4.45
CA TRP A 18 -5.36 4.04 -5.88
C TRP A 18 -3.95 4.51 -6.16
N VAL A 19 -3.21 3.77 -6.99
CA VAL A 19 -1.89 4.14 -7.49
C VAL A 19 -1.81 3.94 -8.99
N ASN A 20 -0.97 4.76 -9.63
CA ASN A 20 -0.58 4.59 -11.03
C ASN A 20 0.88 4.14 -11.02
N VAL A 21 1.11 2.87 -11.36
CA VAL A 21 2.46 2.29 -11.39
C VAL A 21 3.25 2.78 -12.61
N ASN A 22 2.57 2.93 -13.75
CA ASN A 22 3.14 3.42 -15.01
C ASN A 22 2.42 4.71 -15.43
N PRO A 23 2.90 5.90 -15.02
CA PRO A 23 2.24 7.17 -15.37
C PRO A 23 2.37 7.55 -16.85
N ASP A 24 3.39 7.04 -17.53
CA ASP A 24 3.66 7.33 -18.96
C ASP A 24 2.87 6.42 -19.92
N GLU A 25 2.37 5.28 -19.43
CA GLU A 25 1.47 4.43 -20.18
C GLU A 25 0.02 4.77 -19.82
N ALA A 26 -0.90 4.65 -20.79
CA ALA A 26 -2.35 4.68 -20.53
C ALA A 26 -2.82 3.40 -19.81
N ASP A 27 -2.02 2.97 -18.84
CA ASP A 27 -2.03 1.69 -18.18
C ASP A 27 -3.09 1.68 -17.06
N PRO A 28 -3.53 0.49 -16.64
CA PRO A 28 -4.64 0.35 -15.73
C PRO A 28 -4.31 0.92 -14.36
N LYS A 29 -5.34 1.43 -13.68
CA LYS A 29 -5.22 1.89 -12.31
C LYS A 29 -5.10 0.69 -11.38
N TRP A 30 -4.25 0.83 -10.37
CA TRP A 30 -4.02 -0.21 -9.39
C TRP A 30 -4.67 0.20 -8.08
N LEU A 31 -5.41 -0.71 -7.45
CA LEU A 31 -5.94 -0.53 -6.10
C LEU A 31 -5.10 -1.36 -5.14
N LEU A 32 -4.61 -0.71 -4.10
CA LEU A 32 -3.91 -1.36 -2.99
C LEU A 32 -4.84 -1.42 -1.78
N ALA A 33 -4.90 -2.57 -1.13
CA ALA A 33 -5.74 -2.80 0.03
C ALA A 33 -4.97 -3.44 1.17
N GLY A 34 -4.73 -2.67 2.24
CA GLY A 34 -4.11 -3.15 3.47
C GLY A 34 -5.14 -3.83 4.36
N GLY A 35 -4.85 -5.05 4.80
CA GLY A 35 -5.75 -5.89 5.57
C GLY A 35 -5.34 -6.09 7.03
N SER A 36 -6.30 -6.55 7.84
CA SER A 36 -6.06 -7.05 9.19
C SER A 36 -5.21 -8.34 9.23
N ASP A 37 -5.07 -9.00 8.08
CA ASP A 37 -4.28 -10.22 7.86
C ASP A 37 -2.81 -9.93 7.50
N LYS A 38 -2.35 -8.70 7.77
CA LYS A 38 -0.95 -8.25 7.61
C LYS A 38 -0.47 -8.06 6.17
N ARG A 39 -1.39 -8.21 5.21
CA ARG A 39 -1.07 -8.18 3.78
C ARG A 39 -1.58 -6.92 3.12
N VAL A 40 -0.87 -6.49 2.09
CA VAL A 40 -1.40 -5.56 1.09
C VAL A 40 -1.77 -6.37 -0.15
N ARG A 41 -3.06 -6.33 -0.53
CA ARG A 41 -3.54 -6.87 -1.80
C ARG A 41 -3.30 -5.86 -2.89
N VAL A 42 -2.75 -6.32 -4.00
CA VAL A 42 -2.54 -5.53 -5.20
C VAL A 42 -3.55 -5.95 -6.24
N LEU A 43 -4.42 -5.02 -6.65
CA LEU A 43 -5.48 -5.26 -7.60
C LEU A 43 -5.33 -4.37 -8.83
N LYS A 44 -5.56 -4.95 -10.01
CA LYS A 44 -5.50 -4.27 -11.30
C LYS A 44 -6.91 -4.01 -11.82
N GLU A 45 -7.19 -2.78 -12.23
CA GLU A 45 -8.46 -2.43 -12.90
C GLU A 45 -8.45 -2.95 -14.34
N ASN A 46 -9.36 -3.86 -14.65
CA ASN A 46 -9.54 -4.37 -16.00
C ASN A 46 -10.38 -3.39 -16.83
N LYS A 47 -10.00 -3.23 -18.10
CA LYS A 47 -10.70 -2.34 -19.05
C LYS A 47 -12.17 -2.75 -19.16
N ARG A 48 -13.04 -1.75 -19.29
CA ARG A 48 -14.46 -1.97 -19.56
C ARG A 48 -14.62 -2.59 -20.93
N GLU A 49 -15.25 -3.74 -20.99
CA GLU A 49 -15.66 -4.36 -22.26
C GLU A 49 -17.18 -4.27 -22.41
N ASN A 50 -17.64 -3.88 -23.60
CA ASN A 50 -19.05 -3.95 -24.02
C ASN A 50 -20.10 -3.42 -23.02
N GLY A 51 -19.84 -2.27 -22.39
CA GLY A 51 -20.79 -1.62 -21.46
C GLY A 51 -20.85 -2.23 -20.07
N MET A 52 -20.02 -3.25 -19.79
CA MET A 52 -19.85 -3.81 -18.44
C MET A 52 -19.00 -2.85 -17.58
N LEU A 53 -19.28 -2.83 -16.26
CA LEU A 53 -18.46 -2.09 -15.31
C LEU A 53 -17.04 -2.67 -15.26
N ALA A 54 -16.06 -1.80 -14.99
CA ALA A 54 -14.68 -2.23 -14.78
C ALA A 54 -14.63 -3.19 -13.58
N THR A 55 -13.82 -4.24 -13.69
CA THR A 55 -13.61 -5.23 -12.61
C THR A 55 -12.21 -5.08 -12.04
N LEU A 56 -12.03 -5.50 -10.79
CA LEU A 56 -10.72 -5.60 -10.16
C LEU A 56 -10.28 -7.06 -10.15
N GLU A 57 -9.06 -7.30 -10.58
CA GLU A 57 -8.39 -8.60 -10.51
C GLU A 57 -7.25 -8.51 -9.50
N MET A 58 -7.21 -9.45 -8.54
CA MET A 58 -6.09 -9.56 -7.62
C MET A 58 -4.92 -10.18 -8.36
N VAL A 59 -3.80 -9.45 -8.42
CA VAL A 59 -2.61 -9.84 -9.19
C VAL A 59 -1.39 -10.09 -8.30
N GLY A 60 -1.46 -9.73 -7.02
CA GLY A 60 -0.43 -10.11 -6.06
C GLY A 60 -0.66 -9.62 -4.63
N LEU A 61 0.30 -9.95 -3.78
CA LEU A 61 0.30 -9.68 -2.35
C LEU A 61 1.66 -9.15 -1.91
N LEU A 62 1.68 -8.15 -1.05
CA LEU A 62 2.86 -7.73 -0.30
C LEU A 62 2.72 -8.21 1.14
N ASP A 63 3.76 -8.89 1.63
CA ASP A 63 3.78 -9.54 2.94
C ASP A 63 5.18 -9.41 3.55
N ALA A 64 5.40 -8.36 4.35
CA ALA A 64 6.66 -8.13 5.07
C ALA A 64 6.48 -7.72 6.52
N GLN A 65 5.32 -7.15 6.86
CA GLN A 65 5.01 -6.66 8.20
C GLN A 65 4.20 -7.74 8.95
N GLN A 66 4.35 -7.80 10.26
CA GLN A 66 3.78 -8.82 11.12
C GLN A 66 2.48 -8.41 11.80
N GLY A 67 2.02 -7.18 11.58
CA GLY A 67 0.77 -6.62 12.09
C GLY A 67 -0.17 -6.16 10.98
N ALA A 68 -1.40 -5.83 11.35
CA ALA A 68 -2.40 -5.30 10.44
C ALA A 68 -1.90 -4.05 9.70
N ILE A 69 -2.22 -3.92 8.41
CA ILE A 69 -1.80 -2.77 7.59
C ILE A 69 -2.79 -1.63 7.76
N LEU A 70 -2.41 -0.63 8.55
CA LEU A 70 -3.30 0.44 9.01
C LEU A 70 -3.33 1.65 8.09
N ALA A 71 -2.24 1.92 7.38
CA ALA A 71 -2.16 3.06 6.46
C ALA A 71 -1.24 2.78 5.28
N LEU A 72 -1.53 3.46 4.19
CA LEU A 72 -0.78 3.41 2.94
C LEU A 72 -0.53 4.85 2.48
N ALA A 73 0.63 5.11 1.89
CA ALA A 73 0.94 6.36 1.19
C ALA A 73 1.89 6.05 0.03
N HIS A 74 1.94 6.90 -0.99
CA HIS A 74 2.89 6.73 -2.10
C HIS A 74 3.40 8.06 -2.63
N ASN A 75 4.58 8.04 -3.24
CA ASN A 75 5.08 9.09 -4.11
C ASN A 75 5.32 8.48 -5.52
N SER A 76 6.12 9.14 -6.36
CA SER A 76 6.45 8.65 -7.71
C SER A 76 7.33 7.40 -7.73
N THR A 77 8.00 7.08 -6.62
CA THR A 77 9.05 6.05 -6.55
C THR A 77 8.68 4.92 -5.60
N TYR A 78 8.07 5.27 -4.46
CA TYR A 78 7.82 4.38 -3.36
C TYR A 78 6.34 4.30 -3.01
N LEU A 79 5.92 3.08 -2.69
CA LEU A 79 4.78 2.82 -1.82
C LEU A 79 5.30 2.65 -0.39
N ALA A 80 4.63 3.26 0.57
CA ALA A 80 4.87 3.08 1.99
C ALA A 80 3.66 2.40 2.64
N THR A 81 3.92 1.39 3.47
CA THR A 81 2.90 0.64 4.22
C THR A 81 3.21 0.74 5.72
N ALA A 82 2.21 1.10 6.52
CA ALA A 82 2.33 1.24 7.97
C ALA A 82 1.52 0.16 8.69
N SER A 83 2.09 -0.40 9.75
CA SER A 83 1.52 -1.54 10.45
C SER A 83 1.38 -1.33 11.95
N ASP A 84 0.45 -2.07 12.55
CA ASP A 84 0.28 -2.14 14.01
C ASP A 84 1.46 -2.84 14.71
N ASP A 85 2.42 -3.42 13.96
CA ASP A 85 3.66 -3.98 14.49
C ASP A 85 4.78 -2.93 14.72
N CYS A 86 4.43 -1.64 14.66
CA CYS A 86 5.33 -0.51 14.87
C CYS A 86 6.33 -0.27 13.73
N THR A 87 6.15 -0.88 12.56
CA THR A 87 7.05 -0.73 11.41
C THR A 87 6.40 0.04 10.26
N ILE A 88 7.27 0.53 9.36
CA ILE A 88 6.91 1.05 8.05
C ILE A 88 7.74 0.31 7.01
N ALA A 89 7.12 -0.26 5.98
CA ALA A 89 7.83 -0.87 4.86
C ALA A 89 7.77 0.06 3.64
N LEU A 90 8.90 0.22 2.96
CA LEU A 90 9.03 0.96 1.70
C LEU A 90 9.23 -0.02 0.54
N TRP A 91 8.41 0.11 -0.48
CA TRP A 91 8.38 -0.75 -1.66
C TRP A 91 8.61 0.12 -2.88
N LEU A 92 9.36 -0.35 -3.88
CA LEU A 92 9.39 0.34 -5.17
C LEU A 92 8.03 0.23 -5.83
N LEU A 93 7.54 1.35 -6.35
CA LEU A 93 6.26 1.36 -7.06
C LEU A 93 6.35 0.57 -8.37
N SER A 94 7.51 0.63 -9.05
CA SER A 94 7.80 -0.12 -10.29
C SER A 94 7.66 -1.63 -10.13
N ASP A 95 7.94 -2.13 -8.94
CA ASP A 95 7.98 -3.56 -8.62
C ASP A 95 6.56 -4.13 -8.44
N LEU A 96 5.55 -3.27 -8.25
CA LEU A 96 4.15 -3.70 -8.15
C LEU A 96 3.59 -4.27 -9.46
N ALA A 97 4.24 -4.00 -10.60
CA ALA A 97 3.82 -4.56 -11.89
C ALA A 97 4.23 -6.03 -12.07
N ASP A 98 5.24 -6.51 -11.34
CA ASP A 98 5.79 -7.87 -11.45
C ASP A 98 6.01 -8.46 -10.03
N ILE A 99 4.94 -8.88 -9.36
CA ILE A 99 4.92 -9.24 -7.93
C ILE A 99 5.58 -10.62 -7.63
N SER A 100 6.59 -11.04 -8.38
CA SER A 100 7.09 -12.41 -8.33
C SER A 100 7.88 -12.81 -7.07
N ALA A 101 8.19 -11.87 -6.16
CA ALA A 101 8.46 -12.06 -4.71
C ALA A 101 9.27 -10.86 -4.21
N HIS A 102 8.61 -9.74 -3.91
CA HIS A 102 9.33 -8.54 -3.47
C HIS A 102 9.51 -8.51 -1.96
N GLU A 103 10.75 -8.33 -1.54
CA GLU A 103 11.07 -7.78 -0.24
C GLU A 103 10.97 -6.24 -0.33
N PRO A 104 10.59 -5.56 0.76
CA PRO A 104 10.62 -4.11 0.78
C PRO A 104 12.06 -3.62 0.63
N GLN A 105 12.26 -2.51 -0.08
CA GLN A 105 13.55 -1.81 -0.16
C GLN A 105 14.08 -1.44 1.23
N SER A 106 13.16 -1.13 2.15
CA SER A 106 13.51 -0.82 3.53
C SER A 106 12.38 -1.17 4.48
N LEU A 107 12.76 -1.64 5.67
CA LEU A 107 11.86 -1.81 6.80
C LEU A 107 12.30 -0.86 7.91
N LEU A 108 11.56 0.23 8.09
CA LEU A 108 11.84 1.26 9.07
C LEU A 108 11.24 0.88 10.40
N SER A 109 12.07 0.96 11.44
CA SER A 109 11.67 0.78 12.84
C SER A 109 12.04 2.03 13.65
N GLY A 110 11.37 2.23 14.78
CA GLY A 110 11.59 3.39 15.64
C GLY A 110 10.34 3.85 16.38
N HIS A 111 9.15 3.59 15.80
CA HIS A 111 7.91 3.72 16.56
C HIS A 111 7.84 2.66 17.65
N SER A 112 7.30 3.06 18.80
CA SER A 112 7.10 2.29 20.02
C SER A 112 5.67 1.74 20.14
N GLY A 113 4.77 2.18 19.26
CA GLY A 113 3.42 1.71 19.07
C GLY A 113 3.05 1.63 17.59
N GLY A 114 1.88 1.06 17.31
CA GLY A 114 1.42 0.84 15.92
C GLY A 114 1.37 2.14 15.11
N VAL A 115 1.87 2.09 13.88
CA VAL A 115 1.88 3.23 12.96
C VAL A 115 0.54 3.31 12.27
N THR A 116 -0.19 4.41 12.48
CA THR A 116 -1.60 4.57 12.10
C THR A 116 -1.81 5.51 10.93
N CYS A 117 -0.81 6.31 10.55
CA CYS A 117 -0.91 7.22 9.41
C CYS A 117 0.45 7.49 8.77
N LEU A 118 0.40 7.76 7.47
CA LEU A 118 1.55 8.08 6.62
C LEU A 118 1.20 9.25 5.70
N ALA A 119 2.17 10.10 5.40
CA ALA A 119 2.04 11.12 4.38
C ALA A 119 3.40 11.43 3.75
N PHE A 120 3.48 11.37 2.43
CA PHE A 120 4.61 11.94 1.72
C PHE A 120 4.49 13.47 1.67
N SER A 121 5.63 14.17 1.72
CA SER A 121 5.67 15.60 1.43
C SER A 121 5.22 15.88 -0.01
N PRO A 122 4.76 17.10 -0.33
CA PRO A 122 4.31 17.44 -1.68
C PRO A 122 5.36 17.25 -2.79
N ASP A 123 6.64 17.39 -2.46
CA ASP A 123 7.76 17.13 -3.35
C ASP A 123 8.14 15.63 -3.43
N GLY A 124 7.50 14.79 -2.62
CA GLY A 124 7.73 13.36 -2.51
C GLY A 124 9.02 12.97 -1.78
N GLY A 125 9.85 13.92 -1.35
CA GLY A 125 11.18 13.63 -0.81
C GLY A 125 11.18 13.11 0.64
N GLN A 126 10.12 13.36 1.40
CA GLN A 126 10.04 13.01 2.81
C GLN A 126 8.80 12.20 3.10
N LEU A 127 8.90 11.28 4.05
CA LEU A 127 7.78 10.51 4.58
C LEU A 127 7.57 10.84 6.06
N LEU A 128 6.42 11.41 6.38
CA LEU A 128 5.98 11.58 7.76
C LEU A 128 5.13 10.39 8.19
N SER A 129 5.28 10.01 9.46
CA SER A 129 4.55 8.91 10.06
C SER A 129 4.06 9.27 11.45
N GLY A 130 2.86 8.80 11.79
CA GLY A 130 2.26 8.97 13.10
C GLY A 130 1.72 7.64 13.60
N GLY A 131 1.89 7.40 14.90
CA GLY A 131 1.49 6.15 15.53
C GLY A 131 0.87 6.36 16.91
N LYS A 132 0.58 5.24 17.59
CA LYS A 132 0.08 5.22 18.98
C LYS A 132 1.17 5.54 20.01
N ASP A 133 2.30 6.02 19.54
CA ASP A 133 3.43 6.51 20.33
C ASP A 133 3.01 7.73 21.16
N LYS A 134 3.67 7.92 22.31
CA LYS A 134 3.50 9.14 23.08
C LYS A 134 4.16 10.37 22.42
N VAL A 135 4.92 10.19 21.33
CA VAL A 135 5.68 11.23 20.63
C VAL A 135 5.63 10.96 19.12
N SER A 136 5.28 11.96 18.31
CA SER A 136 5.29 11.86 16.84
C SER A 136 6.72 11.96 16.30
N SER A 137 7.23 10.87 15.72
CA SER A 137 8.59 10.78 15.17
C SER A 137 8.66 11.30 13.73
N VAL A 138 9.54 12.29 13.47
CA VAL A 138 9.95 12.68 12.10
C VAL A 138 11.18 11.84 11.74
N ASN A 139 11.17 11.14 10.61
CA ASN A 139 12.33 10.42 10.12
C ASN A 139 12.88 11.14 8.88
N GLU A 140 14.04 11.76 9.02
CA GLU A 140 14.80 12.33 7.90
C GLU A 140 15.67 11.21 7.30
N GLN A 141 15.45 10.85 6.03
CA GLN A 141 16.45 10.08 5.28
C GLN A 141 17.45 11.08 4.68
N SER A 142 18.68 11.04 5.18
CA SER A 142 19.86 11.74 4.64
C SER A 142 20.62 10.86 3.65
#